data_AF-A0A061N8R5-F1
#
_entry.id   AF-A0A061N8R5-F1
#
_cell.length_a   1.000
_cell.length_b   1.000
_cell.length_c   1.000
_cell.angle_alpha   90.00
_cell.angle_beta   90.00
_cell.angle_gamma   90.00
#
_symmetry.space_group_name_H-M   'P 1'
#
loop_
_entity.id
_entity.type
_entity.pdbx_description
1 polymer ?
#
loop_
_entity_poly.entity_id
_entity_poly.type
_entity_poly.pdbx_seq_one_letter_code
_entity_poly.pdbx_strand_id
1 'polypeptide(L)'
;MDSLTSATYMSGILIPLIAIGLPLSPVAIGPGNALFNAPPVFDIDNNIHHQLTMSEIIVATCIGAAIAMIFTYYIAMKFANQICTFVFKLVPHEALIGLFMGLVLMLAFMDAGWVNIFGVLLIGLVAGLLHRNGVNYGVMFMILYSAPWIMGVFGS
;
A
#
# COMPACT_ATOMS: atom_id res chain seq x y z
N MET A 1 -7.66 -9.68 -16.48
CA MET A 1 -7.83 -9.55 -15.01
C MET A 1 -7.32 -8.20 -14.51
N ASP A 2 -6.40 -7.55 -15.22
CA ASP A 2 -5.66 -6.38 -14.74
C ASP A 2 -6.49 -5.09 -14.62
N SER A 3 -7.54 -4.93 -15.44
CA SER A 3 -8.41 -3.73 -15.40
C SER A 3 -9.18 -3.62 -14.08
N LEU A 4 -9.73 -4.74 -13.59
CA LEU A 4 -10.44 -4.78 -12.32
C LEU A 4 -9.50 -4.47 -11.15
N THR A 5 -8.31 -5.09 -11.12
CA THR A 5 -7.31 -4.84 -10.07
C THR A 5 -6.86 -3.38 -10.05
N SER A 6 -6.62 -2.79 -11.22
CA SER A 6 -6.20 -1.38 -11.34
C SER A 6 -7.31 -0.42 -10.92
N ALA A 7 -8.56 -0.73 -11.27
CA ALA A 7 -9.73 0.04 -10.85
C ALA A 7 -9.95 -0.03 -9.33
N THR A 8 -9.82 -1.20 -8.70
CA THR A 8 -9.90 -1.34 -7.25
C THR A 8 -8.77 -0.58 -6.54
N TYR A 9 -7.56 -0.61 -7.10
CA TYR A 9 -6.42 0.14 -6.55
C TYR A 9 -6.65 1.65 -6.58
N MET A 10 -7.14 2.17 -7.71
CA MET A 10 -7.49 3.58 -7.89
C MET A 10 -8.67 3.99 -6.98
N SER A 11 -9.69 3.14 -6.89
CA SER A 11 -10.83 3.31 -5.99
C SER A 11 -10.39 3.37 -4.52
N GLY A 12 -9.39 2.58 -4.14
CA GLY A 12 -8.78 2.60 -2.82
C GLY A 12 -8.15 3.93 -2.43
N ILE A 13 -7.83 4.82 -3.38
CA ILE A 13 -7.37 6.19 -3.10
C ILE A 13 -8.55 7.17 -3.18
N LEU A 14 -9.38 7.06 -4.21
CA LEU A 14 -10.44 8.02 -4.50
C LEU A 14 -11.59 7.99 -3.49
N ILE A 15 -12.02 6.81 -3.02
CA ILE A 15 -13.13 6.72 -2.06
C ILE A 15 -12.75 7.44 -0.75
N PRO A 16 -11.61 7.15 -0.10
CA PRO A 16 -11.21 7.89 1.10
C PRO A 16 -11.02 9.39 0.83
N LEU A 17 -10.45 9.76 -0.33
CA LEU A 17 -10.21 11.16 -0.70
C LEU A 17 -11.49 11.95 -0.93
N ILE A 18 -12.51 11.35 -1.52
CA ILE A 18 -13.75 12.04 -1.88
C ILE A 18 -14.78 11.99 -0.74
N ALA A 19 -14.81 10.92 0.05
CA ALA A 19 -15.87 10.71 1.04
C ALA A 19 -15.54 11.22 2.44
N ILE A 20 -14.28 11.09 2.87
CA ILE A 20 -13.90 11.27 4.29
C ILE A 20 -12.71 12.23 4.45
N GLY A 21 -11.82 12.32 3.46
CA GLY A 21 -10.60 13.11 3.54
C GLY A 21 -9.53 12.52 4.46
N LEU A 22 -9.65 11.26 4.88
CA LEU A 22 -8.65 10.56 5.70
C LEU A 22 -8.08 9.35 4.96
N PRO A 23 -6.78 9.05 5.07
CA PRO A 23 -6.18 7.88 4.46
C PRO A 23 -6.58 6.61 5.25
N LEU A 24 -7.73 6.03 4.93
CA LEU A 24 -8.26 4.84 5.63
C LEU A 24 -7.99 3.53 4.88
N SER A 25 -7.67 3.62 3.60
CA SER A 25 -7.36 2.46 2.75
C SER A 25 -5.86 2.18 2.75
N PRO A 26 -5.42 0.91 2.65
CA PRO A 26 -3.99 0.56 2.56
C PRO A 26 -3.26 1.31 1.45
N VAL A 27 -3.93 1.54 0.31
CA VAL A 27 -3.35 2.26 -0.83
C VAL A 27 -3.26 3.77 -0.55
N ALA A 28 -4.21 4.31 0.21
CA ALA A 28 -4.21 5.70 0.63
C ALA A 28 -3.16 5.97 1.72
N ILE A 29 -2.92 5.02 2.65
CA ILE A 29 -1.90 5.14 3.70
C ILE A 29 -0.49 4.93 3.16
N GLY A 30 -0.33 4.08 2.13
CA GLY A 30 0.96 3.84 1.50
C GLY A 30 1.25 4.89 0.42
N PRO A 31 1.22 4.51 -0.86
CA PRO A 31 1.68 5.38 -1.95
C PRO A 31 0.78 6.61 -2.18
N GLY A 32 -0.49 6.55 -1.76
CA GLY A 32 -1.43 7.66 -1.87
C GLY A 32 -1.34 8.70 -0.76
N ASN A 33 -0.50 8.49 0.27
CA ASN A 33 -0.56 9.29 1.51
C ASN A 33 -0.23 10.76 1.28
N ALA A 34 0.64 11.06 0.31
CA ALA A 34 0.99 12.42 -0.05
C ALA A 34 -0.20 13.27 -0.55
N LEU A 35 -1.31 12.64 -0.98
CA LEU A 35 -2.54 13.35 -1.35
C LEU A 35 -3.34 13.81 -0.12
N PHE A 36 -3.08 13.22 1.05
CA PHE A 36 -3.79 13.49 2.29
C PHE A 36 -2.93 14.26 3.29
N ASN A 37 -1.65 13.91 3.39
CA ASN A 37 -0.72 14.47 4.36
C ASN A 37 0.67 14.62 3.73
N ALA A 38 1.03 15.87 3.42
CA ALA A 38 2.32 16.25 2.85
C ALA A 38 2.73 17.63 3.41
N PRO A 39 3.30 17.67 4.63
CA PRO A 39 3.72 18.91 5.25
C PRO A 39 4.78 19.63 4.40
N PRO A 40 4.73 20.96 4.23
CA PRO A 40 3.83 21.93 4.86
C PRO A 40 2.54 22.25 4.06
N VAL A 41 2.32 21.60 2.90
CA VAL A 41 1.29 22.00 1.93
C VAL A 41 -0.06 21.36 2.22
N PHE A 42 -0.07 20.08 2.63
CA PHE A 42 -1.27 19.36 3.02
C PHE A 42 -1.11 18.83 4.44
N ASP A 43 -2.10 19.10 5.28
CA ASP A 43 -2.22 18.53 6.62
C ASP A 43 -3.54 17.75 6.72
N ILE A 44 -3.68 16.90 7.73
CA ILE A 44 -4.87 16.04 7.93
C ILE A 44 -6.15 16.88 8.00
N ASP A 45 -6.06 18.10 8.55
CA ASP A 45 -7.17 19.04 8.69
C ASP A 45 -7.41 19.93 7.45
N ASN A 46 -6.41 20.07 6.57
CA ASN A 46 -6.50 20.91 5.36
C ASN A 46 -5.85 20.23 4.16
N ASN A 47 -6.46 19.14 3.73
CA ASN A 47 -5.99 18.30 2.62
C ASN A 47 -6.74 18.59 1.31
N ILE A 48 -6.40 17.86 0.25
CA ILE A 48 -7.00 17.99 -1.09
C ILE A 48 -8.54 17.86 -1.06
N HIS A 49 -9.10 17.04 -0.14
CA HIS A 49 -10.56 16.91 0.01
C HIS A 49 -11.23 18.22 0.42
N HIS A 50 -10.56 19.03 1.25
CA HIS A 50 -11.09 20.29 1.77
C HIS A 50 -10.81 21.48 0.84
N GLN A 51 -9.69 21.43 0.10
CA GLN A 51 -9.24 22.53 -0.75
C GLN A 51 -9.85 22.50 -2.16
N LEU A 52 -10.15 21.31 -2.70
CA LEU A 52 -10.69 21.17 -4.06
C LEU A 52 -12.17 20.82 -4.04
N THR A 53 -12.89 21.37 -5.03
CA THR A 53 -14.26 20.94 -5.32
C THR A 53 -14.26 19.55 -5.97
N MET A 54 -15.36 18.82 -5.81
CA MET A 54 -15.55 17.49 -6.43
C MET A 54 -15.23 17.48 -7.93
N SER A 55 -15.63 18.52 -8.66
CA SER A 55 -15.34 18.68 -10.09
C SER A 55 -13.85 18.76 -10.39
N GLU A 56 -13.08 19.47 -9.58
CA GLU A 56 -11.63 19.61 -9.76
C GLU A 56 -10.92 18.28 -9.48
N ILE A 57 -11.36 17.55 -8.44
CA ILE A 57 -10.84 16.22 -8.14
C ILE A 57 -11.09 15.26 -9.30
N ILE A 58 -12.29 15.25 -9.88
CA ILE A 58 -12.63 14.40 -11.03
C ILE A 58 -11.74 14.73 -12.23
N VAL A 59 -11.61 16.02 -12.58
CA VAL A 59 -10.80 16.45 -13.72
C VAL A 59 -9.32 16.10 -13.51
N ALA A 60 -8.75 16.38 -12.33
CA ALA A 60 -7.37 16.03 -12.00
C ALA A 60 -7.13 14.52 -12.07
N THR A 61 -8.08 13.73 -11.58
CA THR A 61 -8.04 12.27 -11.64
C THR A 61 -8.07 11.74 -13.07
N CYS A 62 -8.95 12.28 -13.93
CA CYS A 62 -9.03 11.90 -15.34
C CYS A 62 -7.74 12.23 -16.11
N ILE A 63 -7.15 13.41 -15.86
CA ILE A 63 -5.88 13.81 -16.47
C ILE A 63 -4.75 12.89 -16.00
N GLY A 64 -4.65 12.64 -14.70
CA GLY A 64 -3.66 11.74 -14.12
C GLY A 64 -3.77 10.31 -14.67
N ALA A 65 -5.00 9.79 -14.78
CA ALA A 65 -5.26 8.46 -15.35
C ALA A 65 -4.87 8.38 -16.84
N ALA A 66 -5.17 9.42 -17.63
CA ALA A 66 -4.77 9.46 -19.04
C ALA A 66 -3.24 9.48 -19.20
N ILE A 67 -2.54 10.29 -18.41
CA ILE A 67 -1.07 10.35 -18.41
C ILE A 67 -0.50 8.98 -17.98
N ALA A 68 -0.99 8.42 -16.88
CA ALA A 68 -0.54 7.12 -16.39
C ALA A 68 -0.74 6.01 -17.42
N MET A 69 -1.86 6.02 -18.15
CA MET A 69 -2.13 5.06 -19.23
C MET A 69 -1.08 5.15 -20.35
N ILE A 70 -0.73 6.36 -20.79
CA ILE A 70 0.28 6.59 -21.83
C ILE A 70 1.65 6.08 -21.38
N PHE A 71 2.07 6.45 -20.17
CA PHE A 71 3.37 6.02 -19.62
C PHE A 71 3.45 4.51 -19.41
N THR A 72 2.40 3.91 -18.84
CA THR A 72 2.36 2.47 -18.57
C THR A 72 2.39 1.66 -19.86
N TYR A 73 1.67 2.09 -20.89
CA TYR A 73 1.70 1.43 -22.19
C TYR A 73 3.10 1.49 -22.82
N TYR A 74 3.76 2.65 -22.78
CA TYR A 74 5.05 2.82 -23.43
C TYR A 74 6.20 2.12 -22.71
N ILE A 75 6.24 2.21 -21.37
CA ILE A 75 7.36 1.69 -20.56
C ILE A 75 7.11 0.24 -20.17
N ALA A 76 5.97 -0.03 -19.52
CA ALA A 76 5.73 -1.35 -18.95
C ALA A 76 5.33 -2.35 -20.03
N MET A 77 4.30 -2.05 -20.83
CA MET A 77 3.75 -3.06 -21.75
C MET A 77 4.69 -3.39 -22.91
N LYS A 78 5.41 -2.40 -23.46
CA LYS A 78 6.33 -2.61 -24.59
C LYS A 78 7.53 -3.49 -24.23
N PHE A 79 8.05 -3.38 -23.01
CA PHE A 79 9.28 -4.09 -22.58
C PHE A 79 9.03 -5.21 -21.56
N ALA A 80 7.79 -5.41 -21.09
CA ALA A 80 7.44 -6.38 -20.05
C ALA A 80 8.02 -7.78 -20.33
N ASN A 81 7.84 -8.31 -21.55
CA ASN A 81 8.32 -9.67 -21.88
C ASN A 81 9.84 -9.80 -21.81
N GLN A 82 10.58 -8.79 -22.25
CA GLN A 82 12.04 -8.80 -22.21
C GLN A 82 12.55 -8.70 -20.77
N ILE A 83 11.94 -7.83 -19.98
CA ILE A 83 12.29 -7.63 -18.57
C ILE A 83 11.97 -8.90 -17.75
N CYS A 84 10.78 -9.47 -17.90
CA CYS A 84 10.42 -10.71 -17.19
C CYS A 84 11.36 -11.86 -17.55
N THR A 85 11.67 -12.04 -18.83
CA THR A 85 12.59 -13.09 -19.27
C THR A 85 14.01 -12.87 -18.72
N PHE A 86 14.45 -11.61 -18.64
CA PHE A 86 15.73 -11.25 -18.05
C PHE A 86 15.76 -11.57 -16.55
N VAL A 87 14.75 -11.13 -15.80
CA VAL A 87 14.66 -11.35 -14.35
C VAL A 87 14.60 -12.84 -14.03
N PHE A 88 13.73 -13.61 -14.68
CA PHE A 88 13.61 -15.05 -14.39
C PHE A 88 14.83 -15.88 -14.79
N LYS A 89 15.67 -15.41 -15.73
CA LYS A 89 16.90 -16.14 -16.13
C LYS A 89 18.11 -15.78 -15.28
N LEU A 90 18.20 -14.54 -14.80
CA LEU A 90 19.42 -14.00 -14.21
C LEU A 90 19.29 -13.71 -12.70
N VAL A 91 18.08 -13.56 -12.19
CA VAL A 91 17.85 -13.27 -10.77
C VAL A 91 17.55 -14.58 -10.03
N PRO A 92 18.39 -14.98 -9.06
CA PRO A 92 18.11 -16.15 -8.25
C PRO A 92 16.90 -15.89 -7.34
N HIS A 93 16.14 -16.95 -7.04
CA HIS A 93 14.95 -16.86 -6.19
C HIS A 93 15.22 -16.23 -4.81
N GLU A 94 16.40 -16.51 -4.23
CA GLU A 94 16.82 -15.94 -2.95
C GLU A 94 16.97 -14.40 -2.98
N ALA A 95 17.31 -13.82 -4.14
CA ALA A 95 17.40 -12.38 -4.27
C ALA A 95 16.02 -11.71 -4.23
N LEU A 96 14.97 -12.39 -4.72
CA LEU A 96 13.60 -11.90 -4.61
C LEU A 96 13.13 -11.91 -3.16
N ILE A 97 13.39 -13.00 -2.43
CA ILE A 97 13.10 -13.07 -0.98
C ILE A 97 13.84 -11.96 -0.24
N GLY A 98 15.13 -11.77 -0.54
CA GLY A 98 15.94 -10.70 0.06
C GLY A 98 15.39 -9.30 -0.23
N LEU A 99 14.89 -9.06 -1.44
CA LEU A 99 14.25 -7.80 -1.81
C LEU A 99 12.98 -7.55 -1.01
N PHE A 100 12.10 -8.55 -0.88
CA PHE A 100 10.87 -8.42 -0.08
C PHE A 100 11.19 -8.22 1.41
N MET A 101 12.15 -8.97 1.95
CA MET A 101 12.59 -8.79 3.34
C MET A 101 13.18 -7.41 3.57
N GLY A 102 14.04 -6.94 2.67
CA GLY A 102 14.64 -5.61 2.72
C GLY A 102 13.58 -4.51 2.68
N LEU A 103 12.56 -4.65 1.83
CA LEU A 103 11.45 -3.69 1.76
C LEU A 103 10.63 -3.65 3.06
N VAL A 104 10.31 -4.82 3.62
CA VAL A 104 9.60 -4.89 4.92
C VAL A 104 10.43 -4.27 6.05
N LEU A 105 11.73 -4.56 6.11
CA LEU A 105 12.63 -3.95 7.10
C LEU A 105 12.73 -2.43 6.93
N MET A 106 12.84 -1.96 5.69
CA MET A 106 12.92 -0.53 5.37
C MET A 106 11.67 0.19 5.84
N LEU A 107 10.49 -0.35 5.53
CA LEU A 107 9.21 0.22 5.95
C LEU A 107 9.08 0.20 7.49
N ALA A 108 9.44 -0.92 8.13
CA ALA A 108 9.43 -1.01 9.58
C ALA A 108 10.32 0.07 10.22
N PHE A 109 11.54 0.24 9.68
CA PHE A 109 12.47 1.26 10.15
C PHE A 109 11.93 2.68 9.97
N MET A 110 11.25 2.95 8.86
CA MET A 110 10.71 4.27 8.56
C MET A 110 9.58 4.67 9.51
N ASP A 111 8.78 3.70 9.98
CA ASP A 111 7.64 3.94 10.87
C ASP A 111 8.04 4.21 12.33
N ALA A 112 8.89 3.36 12.92
CA ALA A 112 9.31 3.53 14.33
C ALA A 112 10.74 3.00 14.61
N GLY A 113 11.62 3.08 13.61
CA GLY A 113 13.03 2.77 13.75
C GLY A 113 13.31 1.31 14.11
N TRP A 114 14.36 1.10 14.91
CA TRP A 114 14.82 -0.23 15.29
C TRP A 114 13.79 -1.03 16.09
N VAL A 115 12.96 -0.37 16.91
CA VAL A 115 11.96 -1.06 17.74
C VAL A 115 10.92 -1.77 16.87
N ASN A 116 10.49 -1.11 15.79
CA ASN A 116 9.49 -1.69 14.89
C ASN A 116 10.04 -2.87 14.10
N ILE A 117 11.34 -2.87 13.76
CA ILE A 117 11.97 -4.01 13.10
C ILE A 117 11.82 -5.27 13.96
N PHE A 118 12.09 -5.18 15.26
CA PHE A 118 11.89 -6.32 16.17
C PHE A 118 10.42 -6.72 16.28
N GLY A 119 9.51 -5.75 16.31
CA GLY A 119 8.07 -5.99 16.32
C GLY A 119 7.59 -6.76 15.08
N VAL A 120 7.98 -6.30 13.89
CA VAL A 120 7.61 -6.93 12.61
C VAL A 120 8.20 -8.33 12.47
N LEU A 121 9.46 -8.54 12.91
CA LEU A 121 10.07 -9.88 12.92
C LEU A 121 9.34 -10.83 13.88
N LEU A 122 8.94 -10.35 15.07
CA LEU A 122 8.18 -11.14 16.04
C LEU A 122 6.81 -11.51 15.48
N ILE A 123 6.06 -10.55 14.92
CA ILE A 123 4.75 -10.80 14.31
C ILE A 123 4.90 -11.78 13.13
N GLY A 124 5.93 -11.61 12.30
CA GLY A 124 6.24 -12.52 11.20
C GLY A 124 6.50 -13.96 11.67
N LEU A 125 7.27 -14.13 12.75
CA LEU A 125 7.54 -15.44 13.33
C LEU A 125 6.26 -16.09 13.90
N VAL A 126 5.47 -15.34 14.66
CA VAL A 126 4.21 -15.83 15.24
C VAL A 126 3.21 -16.19 14.14
N ALA A 127 3.06 -15.35 13.12
CA ALA A 127 2.19 -15.62 11.97
C ALA A 127 2.67 -16.87 11.21
N GLY A 128 3.98 -17.04 11.00
CA GLY A 128 4.55 -18.23 10.37
C GLY A 128 4.26 -19.51 11.16
N LEU A 129 4.35 -19.44 12.50
CA LEU A 129 4.05 -20.57 13.38
C LEU A 129 2.56 -20.91 13.38
N LEU A 130 1.68 -19.91 13.44
CA LEU A 130 0.23 -20.11 13.34
C LEU A 130 -0.18 -20.69 11.99
N HIS A 131 0.48 -20.28 10.90
CA HIS A 131 0.17 -20.77 9.57
C HIS A 131 0.55 -22.23 9.44
N ARG A 132 1.72 -22.61 10.00
CA ARG A 132 2.13 -24.01 10.12
C ARG A 132 1.13 -24.85 10.94
N ASN A 133 0.46 -24.24 11.91
CA ASN A 133 -0.58 -24.88 12.72
C ASN A 133 -1.98 -24.89 12.06
N GLY A 134 -2.10 -24.50 10.78
CA GLY A 134 -3.33 -24.62 10.01
C GLY A 134 -4.22 -23.37 10.00
N VAL A 135 -3.77 -22.25 10.56
CA VAL A 135 -4.48 -20.97 10.47
C VAL A 135 -4.28 -20.36 9.09
N ASN A 136 -5.37 -19.98 8.41
CA ASN A 136 -5.29 -19.36 7.09
C ASN A 136 -4.77 -17.91 7.18
N TYR A 137 -3.90 -17.50 6.25
CA TYR A 137 -3.40 -16.12 6.13
C TYR A 137 -4.52 -15.07 6.12
N GLY A 138 -5.67 -15.36 5.51
CA GLY A 138 -6.81 -14.44 5.50
C GLY A 138 -7.34 -14.12 6.91
N VAL A 139 -7.36 -15.12 7.80
CA VAL A 139 -7.77 -14.93 9.20
C VAL A 139 -6.73 -14.09 9.95
N MET A 140 -5.44 -14.35 9.74
CA MET A 140 -4.37 -13.56 10.35
C MET A 140 -4.43 -12.09 9.95
N PHE A 141 -4.70 -11.83 8.66
CA PHE A 141 -4.82 -10.46 8.15
C PHE A 141 -6.01 -9.72 8.79
N MET A 142 -7.15 -10.40 8.95
CA MET A 142 -8.32 -9.84 9.65
C MET A 142 -8.06 -9.59 11.15
N ILE A 143 -7.24 -10.42 11.79
CA ILE A 143 -6.81 -10.19 13.19
C ILE A 143 -5.94 -8.93 13.27
N LEU A 144 -4.98 -8.74 12.36
CA LEU A 144 -4.15 -7.53 12.33
C LEU A 144 -4.98 -6.27 12.11
N TYR A 145 -6.02 -6.33 11.26
CA TYR A 145 -6.93 -5.21 11.05
C TYR A 145 -7.81 -4.91 12.26
N SER A 146 -8.26 -5.94 12.99
CA SER A 146 -9.08 -5.78 14.18
C SER A 146 -8.27 -5.52 15.47
N ALA A 147 -6.95 -5.69 15.43
CA ALA A 147 -6.06 -5.52 16.59
C ALA A 147 -6.22 -4.16 17.29
N PRO A 148 -6.30 -2.99 16.61
CA PRO A 148 -6.53 -1.71 17.29
C PRO A 148 -7.84 -1.69 18.09
N TRP A 149 -8.90 -2.30 17.54
CA TRP A 149 -10.19 -2.40 18.22
C TRP A 149 -10.13 -3.36 19.41
N ILE A 150 -9.51 -4.53 19.25
CA ILE A 150 -9.31 -5.51 20.32
C ILE A 150 -8.51 -4.89 21.48
N MET A 151 -7.44 -4.16 21.17
CA MET A 151 -6.65 -3.43 22.17
C MET A 151 -7.46 -2.33 22.84
N GLY A 152 -8.38 -1.66 22.15
CA GLY A 152 -9.28 -0.68 22.76
C GLY A 152 -10.31 -1.28 23.72
N VAL A 153 -10.68 -2.56 23.55
CA VAL A 153 -11.66 -3.26 24.40
C VAL A 153 -10.98 -3.96 25.58
N PHE A 154 -9.82 -4.57 25.36
CA PHE A 154 -9.13 -5.41 26.35
C PHE A 154 -7.86 -4.78 26.93
N GLY A 155 -7.32 -3.76 26.28
CA GLY A 155 -6.14 -3.00 26.74
C GLY A 155 -6.55 -1.81 27.61
N SER A 156 -7.12 -2.11 28.77
CA SER A 156 -7.11 -1.20 29.92
C SER A 156 -5.77 -1.27 30.64
#